data_AF-A0A9J6GLH9-F1
#
_entry.id   AF-A0A9J6GLH9-F1
#
_cell.length_a   1.000
_cell.length_b   1.000
_cell.length_c   1.000
_cell.angle_alpha   90.00
_cell.angle_beta   90.00
_cell.angle_gamma   90.00
#
_symmetry.space_group_name_H-M   'P 1'
#
loop_
_entity.id
_entity.type
_entity.pdbx_description
1 polymer ?
#
loop_
_entity_poly.entity_id
_entity_poly.type
_entity_poly.pdbx_seq_one_letter_code
_entity_poly.pdbx_strand_id
1 'polypeptide(L)'
;MLLFRFGRCAIRRKLEQLKNGSDLTYIGRAWSWPEEPQRAHPGLEQLRKECLADGNLFEDPEFPCKGSSVWGTKDAKFPVTWLRPPDLCHDPKLFVEGASRFDVVQGSVGNCWMVAAAANLTLNDELFYRVVPEDQSFEQDYAGIFHFRIWKANRWIDVVVDDRLPTLDGSLIFMKSRSGNEFWSALLEKAYAK
;
A
#
# COMPACT_ATOMS: atom_id res chain seq x y z
N MET A 1 14.83 12.66 13.58
CA MET A 1 13.64 13.50 13.88
C MET A 1 13.58 14.68 12.90
N LEU A 2 13.36 14.42 11.60
CA LEU A 2 13.62 15.42 10.55
C LEU A 2 12.69 15.34 9.31
N LEU A 3 11.48 14.80 9.44
CA LEU A 3 10.50 14.76 8.34
C LEU A 3 9.24 15.60 8.56
N PHE A 4 9.12 16.32 9.70
CA PHE A 4 7.96 17.17 9.98
C PHE A 4 8.26 18.65 10.23
N ARG A 5 9.51 19.12 10.02
CA ARG A 5 9.84 20.55 10.19
C ARG A 5 9.68 21.43 8.95
N PHE A 6 9.57 20.85 7.75
CA PHE A 6 9.35 21.66 6.52
C PHE A 6 7.87 21.78 6.09
N GLY A 7 6.98 20.93 6.60
CA GLY A 7 5.55 20.96 6.23
C GLY A 7 4.68 21.98 6.99
N ARG A 8 5.13 22.49 8.15
CA ARG A 8 4.30 23.38 8.99
C ARG A 8 4.32 24.85 8.56
N CYS A 9 5.30 25.31 7.78
CA CYS A 9 5.43 26.72 7.42
C CYS A 9 4.57 27.10 6.20
N ALA A 10 4.47 26.21 5.20
CA ALA A 10 3.67 26.45 4.00
C ALA A 10 2.16 26.36 4.27
N ILE A 11 1.74 25.45 5.15
CA ILE A 11 0.33 25.28 5.53
C ILE A 11 -0.16 26.47 6.37
N ARG A 12 0.66 26.99 7.30
CA ARG A 12 0.24 28.09 8.18
C ARG A 12 0.09 29.44 7.45
N ARG A 13 1.01 29.77 6.53
CA ARG A 13 0.92 31.00 5.72
C ARG A 13 -0.29 30.99 4.77
N LYS A 14 -0.69 29.82 4.25
CA LYS A 14 -1.84 29.72 3.34
C LYS A 14 -3.18 29.67 4.09
N LEU A 15 -3.20 29.12 5.31
CA LEU A 15 -4.37 29.18 6.20
C LEU A 15 -4.65 30.59 6.74
N GLU A 16 -3.63 31.43 6.95
CA GLU A 16 -3.81 32.82 7.38
C GLU A 16 -4.35 33.72 6.25
N GLN A 17 -4.03 33.43 4.99
CA GLN A 17 -4.62 34.12 3.83
C GLN A 17 -6.10 33.74 3.59
N LEU A 18 -6.49 32.51 3.93
CA LEU A 18 -7.87 32.01 3.73
C LEU A 18 -8.86 32.46 4.81
N LYS A 19 -8.40 32.98 5.96
CA LYS A 19 -9.29 33.50 7.01
C LYS A 19 -9.84 34.90 6.73
N ASN A 20 -9.25 35.64 5.79
CA ASN A 20 -9.63 37.02 5.48
C ASN A 20 -10.53 37.18 4.25
N GLY A 21 -10.83 36.08 3.53
CA GLY A 21 -11.75 36.10 2.38
C GLY A 21 -13.07 35.46 2.75
N SER A 22 -14.08 36.28 3.03
CA SER A 22 -15.46 35.84 3.24
C SER A 22 -16.09 35.40 1.91
N ASP A 23 -15.78 34.20 1.45
CA ASP A 23 -16.56 33.53 0.41
C ASP A 23 -16.45 32.01 0.54
N LEU A 24 -17.44 31.42 1.22
CA LEU A 24 -17.51 29.97 1.49
C LEU A 24 -17.88 29.15 0.24
N THR A 25 -17.94 29.75 -0.94
CA THR A 25 -18.15 29.05 -2.22
C THR A 25 -16.85 28.49 -2.82
N TYR A 26 -15.68 28.83 -2.27
CA TYR A 26 -14.35 28.43 -2.77
C TYR A 26 -13.79 27.10 -2.23
N ILE A 27 -14.58 26.32 -1.50
CA ILE A 27 -14.13 25.00 -0.97
C ILE A 27 -14.51 23.86 -1.93
N GLY A 28 -15.33 24.13 -2.96
CA GLY A 28 -15.89 23.10 -3.84
C GLY A 28 -15.23 22.88 -5.20
N ARG A 29 -14.25 23.69 -5.65
CA ARG A 29 -13.70 23.61 -7.04
C ARG A 29 -12.21 23.95 -7.18
N ALA A 30 -11.35 23.53 -6.26
CA ALA A 30 -9.91 23.86 -6.34
C ALA A 30 -8.95 22.72 -5.93
N TRP A 31 -9.36 21.46 -6.12
CA TRP A 31 -8.45 20.32 -6.12
C TRP A 31 -8.74 19.46 -7.34
N SER A 32 -8.52 20.00 -8.54
CA SER A 32 -8.33 19.12 -9.71
C SER A 32 -6.96 18.46 -9.52
N TRP A 33 -6.97 17.19 -9.11
CA TRP A 33 -5.79 16.35 -9.13
C TRP A 33 -5.15 16.43 -10.52
N PRO A 34 -3.81 16.53 -10.65
CA PRO A 34 -3.16 16.46 -11.95
C PRO A 34 -3.55 15.16 -12.65
N GLU A 35 -3.59 15.20 -13.99
CA GLU A 35 -4.14 14.17 -14.88
C GLU A 35 -3.77 12.74 -14.48
N GLU A 36 -4.75 11.85 -14.67
CA GLU A 36 -4.77 10.46 -14.23
C GLU A 36 -3.65 9.59 -14.82
N PRO A 37 -3.00 8.72 -14.03
CA PRO A 37 -2.42 7.51 -14.57
C PRO A 37 -3.56 6.53 -14.83
N GLN A 38 -4.15 6.59 -16.02
CA GLN A 38 -5.26 5.70 -16.44
C GLN A 38 -4.81 4.27 -16.72
N ARG A 39 -3.51 3.95 -16.64
CA ARG A 39 -2.99 2.60 -16.90
C ARG A 39 -2.10 2.15 -15.77
N ALA A 40 -2.27 0.87 -15.40
CA ALA A 40 -1.27 0.12 -14.66
C ALA A 40 0.11 0.37 -15.28
N HIS A 41 1.16 0.32 -14.46
CA HIS A 41 2.54 0.42 -14.93
C HIS A 41 2.68 -0.46 -16.19
N PRO A 42 3.17 0.05 -17.35
CA PRO A 42 3.21 -0.73 -18.60
C PRO A 42 3.93 -2.08 -18.47
N GLY A 43 4.79 -2.22 -17.46
CA GLY A 43 5.46 -3.47 -17.10
C GLY A 43 4.62 -4.47 -16.31
N LEU A 44 3.56 -4.09 -15.58
CA LEU A 44 2.78 -5.01 -14.74
C LEU A 44 2.15 -6.13 -15.57
N GLU A 45 1.40 -5.77 -16.61
CA GLU A 45 0.73 -6.75 -17.48
C GLU A 45 1.72 -7.65 -18.19
N GLN A 46 2.88 -7.11 -18.58
CA GLN A 46 3.93 -7.87 -19.23
C GLN A 46 4.56 -8.87 -18.24
N LEU A 47 4.94 -8.42 -17.05
CA LEU A 47 5.50 -9.26 -15.99
C LEU A 47 4.52 -10.36 -15.57
N ARG A 48 3.22 -10.03 -15.43
CA ARG A 48 2.17 -11.01 -15.13
C ARG A 48 2.08 -12.06 -16.23
N LYS A 49 2.03 -11.65 -17.50
CA LYS A 49 1.96 -12.58 -18.64
C LYS A 49 3.19 -13.49 -18.72
N GLU A 50 4.38 -12.96 -18.49
CA GLU A 50 5.63 -13.74 -18.46
C GLU A 50 5.58 -14.79 -17.34
N CYS A 51 5.21 -14.39 -16.12
CA CYS A 51 5.07 -15.31 -14.99
C CYS A 51 4.04 -16.42 -15.27
N LEU A 52 2.86 -16.05 -15.81
CA LEU A 52 1.82 -17.02 -16.19
C LEU A 52 2.28 -17.97 -17.30
N ALA A 53 3.01 -17.47 -18.31
CA ALA A 53 3.53 -18.29 -19.40
C ALA A 53 4.60 -19.29 -18.92
N ASP A 54 5.45 -18.87 -17.97
CA ASP A 54 6.51 -19.71 -17.41
C ASP A 54 6.02 -20.62 -16.27
N GLY A 55 4.77 -20.47 -15.82
CA GLY A 55 4.20 -21.20 -14.68
C GLY A 55 4.86 -20.85 -13.34
N ASN A 56 5.49 -19.68 -13.25
CA ASN A 56 6.19 -19.20 -12.06
C ASN A 56 5.42 -18.05 -11.39
N LEU A 57 5.66 -17.86 -10.09
CA LEU A 57 5.16 -16.69 -9.38
C LEU A 57 6.20 -15.58 -9.41
N PHE A 58 5.74 -14.34 -9.56
CA PHE A 58 6.60 -13.17 -9.60
C PHE A 58 7.47 -13.07 -8.35
N GLU A 59 8.73 -12.71 -8.58
CA GLU A 59 9.71 -12.40 -7.55
C GLU A 59 10.27 -11.03 -7.83
N ASP A 60 10.09 -10.08 -6.90
CA ASP A 60 10.53 -8.70 -7.10
C ASP A 60 12.06 -8.59 -6.93
N PRO A 61 12.81 -8.30 -8.00
CA PRO A 61 14.27 -8.16 -7.90
C PRO A 61 14.69 -6.88 -7.17
N GLU A 62 13.83 -5.86 -7.13
CA GLU A 62 14.11 -4.56 -6.48
C GLU A 62 13.81 -4.58 -4.99
N PHE A 63 12.95 -5.50 -4.53
CA PHE A 63 12.57 -5.65 -3.13
C PHE A 63 12.67 -7.12 -2.67
N PRO A 64 13.91 -7.66 -2.54
CA PRO A 64 14.12 -9.08 -2.30
C PRO A 64 13.65 -9.50 -0.90
N CYS A 65 13.27 -10.77 -0.74
CA CYS A 65 12.86 -11.37 0.54
C CYS A 65 14.04 -11.61 1.49
N LYS A 66 14.65 -10.52 1.99
CA LYS A 66 15.82 -10.54 2.88
C LYS A 66 15.54 -9.80 4.18
N GLY A 67 16.29 -10.12 5.23
CA GLY A 67 16.22 -9.39 6.50
C GLY A 67 16.47 -7.88 6.34
N SER A 68 17.31 -7.47 5.39
CA SER A 68 17.55 -6.06 5.06
C SER A 68 16.31 -5.32 4.54
N SER A 69 15.39 -6.02 3.87
CA SER A 69 14.14 -5.42 3.38
C SER A 69 13.13 -5.18 4.51
N VAL A 70 13.30 -5.86 5.65
CA VAL A 70 12.50 -5.68 6.86
C VAL A 70 13.15 -4.68 7.82
N TRP A 71 14.43 -4.87 8.08
CA TRP A 71 15.16 -4.19 9.15
C TRP A 71 16.04 -3.04 8.66
N GLY A 72 16.24 -2.92 7.34
CA GLY A 72 17.17 -1.97 6.75
C GLY A 72 18.60 -2.27 7.20
N THR A 73 19.27 -1.25 7.72
CA THR A 73 20.62 -1.35 8.31
C THR A 73 20.62 -1.66 9.79
N LYS A 74 19.45 -1.87 10.41
CA LYS A 74 19.34 -2.16 11.84
C LYS A 74 19.49 -3.65 12.09
N ASP A 75 19.90 -3.98 13.30
CA ASP A 75 19.94 -5.37 13.77
C ASP A 75 18.54 -5.99 13.72
N ALA A 76 18.48 -7.23 13.22
CA ALA A 76 17.25 -8.01 13.22
C ALA A 76 16.80 -8.26 14.66
N LYS A 77 15.56 -7.88 14.98
CA LYS A 77 15.00 -8.14 16.31
C LYS A 77 14.64 -9.62 16.51
N PHE A 78 14.28 -10.30 15.43
CA PHE A 78 13.92 -11.70 15.36
C PHE A 78 14.08 -12.22 13.91
N PRO A 79 14.23 -13.54 13.71
CA PRO A 79 14.24 -14.13 12.37
C PRO A 79 12.89 -13.91 11.67
N VAL A 80 12.94 -13.70 10.36
CA VAL A 80 11.75 -13.46 9.54
C VAL A 80 11.70 -14.50 8.43
N THR A 81 10.54 -15.12 8.25
CA THR A 81 10.23 -15.98 7.11
C THR A 81 9.30 -15.23 6.15
N TRP A 82 9.48 -15.41 4.86
CA TRP A 82 8.63 -14.80 3.85
C TRP A 82 7.69 -15.86 3.28
N LEU A 83 6.39 -15.66 3.40
CA LEU A 83 5.35 -16.59 2.96
C LEU A 83 4.36 -15.86 2.06
N ARG A 84 3.78 -16.54 1.06
CA ARG A 84 2.70 -15.95 0.25
C ARG A 84 1.36 -16.15 0.95
N PRO A 85 0.33 -15.34 0.66
CA PRO A 85 -1.01 -15.52 1.19
C PRO A 85 -1.58 -16.94 1.02
N PRO A 86 -1.39 -17.63 -0.13
CA PRO A 86 -1.80 -19.03 -0.26
C PRO A 86 -1.11 -20.02 0.71
N ASP A 87 0.08 -19.67 1.23
CA ASP A 87 0.78 -20.47 2.24
C ASP A 87 0.34 -20.14 3.67
N LEU A 88 -0.35 -19.00 3.87
CA LEU A 88 -0.75 -18.48 5.18
C LEU A 88 -2.18 -18.86 5.58
N CYS A 89 -3.09 -18.93 4.60
CA CYS A 89 -4.50 -19.25 4.85
C CYS A 89 -5.16 -19.93 3.65
N HIS A 90 -6.28 -20.59 3.91
CA HIS A 90 -7.19 -21.04 2.87
C HIS A 90 -7.98 -19.84 2.28
N ASP A 91 -8.22 -19.84 0.97
CA ASP A 91 -9.01 -18.83 0.25
C ASP A 91 -8.53 -17.38 0.50
N PRO A 92 -7.25 -17.05 0.17
CA PRO A 92 -6.73 -15.70 0.31
C PRO A 92 -7.45 -14.74 -0.65
N LYS A 93 -7.83 -13.56 -0.14
CA LYS A 93 -8.52 -12.52 -0.90
C LYS A 93 -7.79 -11.20 -0.78
N LEU A 94 -7.92 -10.39 -1.83
CA LEU A 94 -7.44 -9.01 -1.76
C LEU A 94 -8.38 -8.20 -0.86
N PHE A 95 -9.69 -8.38 -1.05
CA PHE A 95 -10.75 -7.74 -0.26
C PHE A 95 -11.77 -8.77 0.24
N VAL A 96 -12.29 -8.59 1.45
CA VAL A 96 -13.39 -9.37 2.02
C VAL A 96 -14.52 -8.41 2.39
N GLU A 97 -15.60 -8.43 1.60
CA GLU A 97 -16.75 -7.51 1.77
C GLU A 97 -16.39 -6.02 1.58
N GLY A 98 -15.36 -5.74 0.77
CA GLY A 98 -14.85 -4.39 0.51
C GLY A 98 -13.80 -3.95 1.53
N ALA A 99 -13.24 -2.76 1.35
CA ALA A 99 -12.21 -2.24 2.26
C ALA A 99 -12.82 -1.53 3.46
N SER A 100 -12.35 -1.88 4.64
CA SER A 100 -12.83 -1.39 5.93
C SER A 100 -11.68 -0.99 6.85
N ARG A 101 -11.96 -0.08 7.78
CA ARG A 101 -11.01 0.30 8.84
C ARG A 101 -10.60 -0.88 9.72
N PHE A 102 -11.39 -1.96 9.73
CA PHE A 102 -11.11 -3.16 10.52
C PHE A 102 -10.02 -4.04 9.89
N ASP A 103 -9.68 -3.79 8.63
CA ASP A 103 -8.67 -4.53 7.87
C ASP A 103 -7.27 -4.00 8.15
N VAL A 104 -7.19 -2.94 8.97
CA VAL A 104 -5.99 -2.19 9.30
C VAL A 104 -5.68 -2.40 10.78
N VAL A 105 -5.15 -3.58 11.10
CA VAL A 105 -4.65 -3.90 12.45
C VAL A 105 -3.13 -3.74 12.47
N GLN A 106 -2.63 -2.94 13.41
CA GLN A 106 -1.18 -2.76 13.60
C GLN A 106 -0.52 -4.08 14.02
N GLY A 107 0.58 -4.42 13.33
CA GLY A 107 1.45 -5.52 13.71
C GLY A 107 2.40 -5.19 14.87
N SER A 108 3.52 -5.89 14.94
CA SER A 108 4.50 -5.78 16.04
C SER A 108 5.51 -4.63 15.86
N VAL A 109 5.28 -3.74 14.89
CA VAL A 109 6.21 -2.66 14.50
C VAL A 109 5.61 -1.28 14.74
N GLY A 110 6.46 -0.30 15.08
CA GLY A 110 6.08 1.07 15.41
C GLY A 110 5.73 1.94 14.20
N ASN A 111 4.76 1.53 13.40
CA ASN A 111 4.30 2.21 12.17
C ASN A 111 2.85 2.70 12.26
N CYS A 112 2.37 3.00 13.47
CA CYS A 112 1.01 3.46 13.76
C CYS A 112 0.55 4.65 12.89
N TRP A 113 1.48 5.50 12.44
CA TRP A 113 1.20 6.62 11.53
C TRP A 113 0.72 6.14 10.15
N MET A 114 1.25 5.03 9.64
CA MET A 114 0.84 4.43 8.36
C MET A 114 -0.49 3.71 8.53
N VAL A 115 -0.64 2.94 9.61
CA VAL A 115 -1.90 2.26 9.99
C VAL A 115 -3.04 3.27 10.08
N ALA A 116 -2.85 4.39 10.79
CA ALA A 116 -3.87 5.44 10.89
C ALA A 116 -4.18 6.10 9.54
N ALA A 117 -3.18 6.26 8.65
CA ALA A 117 -3.40 6.79 7.31
C ALA A 117 -4.23 5.82 6.45
N ALA A 118 -3.87 4.53 6.44
CA ALA A 118 -4.60 3.49 5.71
C ALA A 118 -6.05 3.34 6.21
N ALA A 119 -6.28 3.38 7.53
CA ALA A 119 -7.64 3.33 8.08
C ALA A 119 -8.50 4.55 7.72
N ASN A 120 -7.89 5.73 7.53
CA ASN A 120 -8.62 6.91 7.04
C ASN A 120 -8.84 6.86 5.52
N LEU A 121 -7.95 6.20 4.78
CA LEU A 121 -8.08 6.02 3.33
C LEU A 121 -9.35 5.22 3.00
N THR A 122 -9.72 4.22 3.81
CA THR A 122 -10.95 3.43 3.63
C THR A 122 -12.25 4.22 3.84
N LEU A 123 -12.19 5.50 4.24
CA LEU A 123 -13.37 6.35 4.41
C LEU A 123 -13.73 7.12 3.11
N ASN A 124 -12.91 6.99 2.06
CA ASN A 124 -13.15 7.62 0.77
C ASN A 124 -12.85 6.63 -0.36
N ASP A 125 -13.90 6.01 -0.90
CA ASP A 125 -13.81 4.96 -1.91
C ASP A 125 -13.06 5.43 -3.17
N GLU A 126 -13.33 6.64 -3.67
CA GLU A 126 -12.65 7.17 -4.87
C GLU A 126 -11.13 7.24 -4.67
N LEU A 127 -10.70 7.76 -3.53
CA LEU A 127 -9.28 7.85 -3.20
C LEU A 127 -8.69 6.47 -2.88
N PHE A 128 -9.46 5.61 -2.21
CA PHE A 128 -9.04 4.25 -1.87
C PHE A 128 -8.74 3.44 -3.12
N TYR A 129 -9.70 3.32 -4.05
CA TYR A 129 -9.52 2.54 -5.28
C TYR A 129 -8.53 3.18 -6.26
N ARG A 130 -8.24 4.49 -6.09
CA ARG A 130 -7.10 5.10 -6.78
C ARG A 130 -5.76 4.57 -6.24
N VAL A 131 -5.63 4.35 -4.93
CA VAL A 131 -4.40 3.84 -4.29
C VAL A 131 -4.29 2.32 -4.39
N VAL A 132 -5.40 1.61 -4.25
CA VAL A 132 -5.50 0.15 -4.28
C VAL A 132 -6.44 -0.25 -5.42
N PRO A 133 -5.91 -0.43 -6.65
CA PRO A 133 -6.70 -0.84 -7.80
C PRO A 133 -7.40 -2.20 -7.58
N GLU A 134 -8.65 -2.29 -8.03
CA GLU A 134 -9.51 -3.48 -7.88
C GLU A 134 -9.32 -4.53 -8.99
N ASP A 135 -8.47 -4.26 -9.97
CA ASP A 135 -8.13 -5.13 -11.11
C ASP A 135 -7.11 -6.23 -10.76
N GLN A 136 -7.06 -6.62 -9.48
CA GLN A 136 -6.07 -7.55 -8.93
C GLN A 136 -6.76 -8.60 -8.08
N SER A 137 -6.34 -9.86 -8.20
CA SER A 137 -6.99 -10.98 -7.50
C SER A 137 -6.00 -12.11 -7.21
N PHE A 138 -6.34 -12.92 -6.20
CA PHE A 138 -5.67 -14.20 -5.92
C PHE A 138 -6.27 -15.37 -6.73
N GLU A 139 -7.43 -15.16 -7.37
CA GLU A 139 -8.14 -16.21 -8.11
C GLU A 139 -7.88 -16.11 -9.62
N GLN A 140 -8.04 -14.92 -10.19
CA GLN A 140 -7.99 -14.69 -11.63
C GLN A 140 -6.63 -14.14 -12.02
N ASP A 141 -5.99 -14.77 -13.02
CA ASP A 141 -4.67 -14.40 -13.54
C ASP A 141 -3.60 -14.22 -12.43
N TYR A 142 -3.71 -15.01 -11.36
CA TYR A 142 -2.81 -14.95 -10.22
C TYR A 142 -1.40 -15.38 -10.62
N ALA A 143 -0.46 -14.46 -10.49
CA ALA A 143 0.96 -14.69 -10.73
C ALA A 143 1.83 -14.19 -9.55
N GLY A 144 1.25 -14.06 -8.35
CA GLY A 144 1.97 -13.57 -7.17
C GLY A 144 2.49 -12.13 -7.30
N ILE A 145 1.83 -11.30 -8.11
CA ILE A 145 2.20 -9.92 -8.47
C ILE A 145 1.03 -8.97 -8.21
N PHE A 146 1.30 -7.87 -7.51
CA PHE A 146 0.33 -6.84 -7.17
C PHE A 146 0.94 -5.45 -7.38
N HIS A 147 0.10 -4.42 -7.45
CA HIS A 147 0.51 -3.03 -7.60
C HIS A 147 -0.36 -2.07 -6.81
N PHE A 148 0.23 -0.93 -6.46
CA PHE A 148 -0.41 0.13 -5.68
C PHE A 148 0.03 1.49 -6.22
N ARG A 149 -0.85 2.48 -6.17
CA ARG A 149 -0.52 3.85 -6.62
C ARG A 149 -0.24 4.76 -5.43
N ILE A 150 0.99 5.25 -5.34
CA ILE A 150 1.45 6.11 -4.24
C ILE A 150 1.73 7.51 -4.77
N TRP A 151 1.20 8.52 -4.07
CA TRP A 151 1.51 9.92 -4.38
C TRP A 151 2.85 10.33 -3.77
N LYS A 152 3.85 10.62 -4.60
CA LYS A 152 5.19 11.02 -4.16
C LYS A 152 5.79 12.04 -5.12
N ALA A 153 6.36 13.11 -4.56
CA ALA A 153 7.00 14.19 -5.32
C ALA A 153 6.10 14.77 -6.44
N ASN A 154 4.86 15.11 -6.09
CA ASN A 154 3.85 15.70 -6.97
C ASN A 154 3.45 14.84 -8.18
N ARG A 155 3.60 13.52 -8.09
CA ARG A 155 3.11 12.58 -9.10
C ARG A 155 2.63 11.29 -8.45
N TRP A 156 1.73 10.61 -9.15
CA TRP A 156 1.40 9.23 -8.86
C TRP A 156 2.51 8.33 -9.35
N ILE A 157 2.88 7.36 -8.54
CA ILE A 157 3.85 6.32 -8.85
C ILE A 157 3.14 4.99 -8.67
N ASP A 158 3.14 4.17 -9.71
CA ASP A 158 2.62 2.81 -9.67
C ASP A 158 3.75 1.88 -9.22
N VAL A 159 3.57 1.24 -8.06
CA VAL A 159 4.57 0.43 -7.38
C VAL A 159 4.14 -1.03 -7.46
N VAL A 160 4.92 -1.83 -8.19
CA VAL A 160 4.73 -3.27 -8.30
C VAL A 160 5.49 -3.99 -7.20
N VAL A 161 4.86 -4.99 -6.59
CA VAL A 161 5.43 -5.87 -5.57
C VAL A 161 5.01 -7.32 -5.81
N ASP A 162 5.85 -8.28 -5.40
CA ASP A 162 5.37 -9.65 -5.20
C ASP A 162 4.53 -9.76 -3.91
N ASP A 163 3.83 -10.88 -3.71
CA ASP A 163 2.96 -11.07 -2.54
C ASP A 163 3.61 -11.79 -1.36
N ARG A 164 4.92 -12.05 -1.36
CA ARG A 164 5.59 -12.65 -0.20
C ARG A 164 5.60 -11.65 0.96
N LEU A 165 5.06 -12.03 2.11
CA LEU A 165 4.91 -11.17 3.28
C LEU A 165 5.80 -11.65 4.45
N PRO A 166 6.43 -10.71 5.19
CA PRO A 166 7.19 -11.02 6.39
C PRO A 166 6.33 -11.65 7.49
N THR A 167 6.78 -12.80 8.00
CA THR A 167 6.10 -13.58 9.03
C THR A 167 7.05 -14.02 10.13
N LEU A 168 6.47 -14.25 11.30
CA LEU A 168 7.08 -14.90 12.46
C LEU A 168 6.11 -16.00 12.90
N ASP A 169 6.59 -17.24 12.97
CA ASP A 169 5.79 -18.42 13.35
C ASP A 169 4.47 -18.53 12.56
N GLY A 170 4.54 -18.30 11.24
CA GLY A 170 3.38 -18.38 10.33
C GLY A 170 2.39 -17.22 10.45
N SER A 171 2.70 -16.18 11.24
CA SER A 171 1.85 -15.01 11.42
C SER A 171 2.49 -13.74 10.84
N LEU A 172 1.68 -12.91 10.17
CA LEU A 172 2.12 -11.59 9.68
C LEU A 172 2.64 -10.72 10.85
N ILE A 173 3.84 -10.15 10.68
CA ILE A 173 4.46 -9.29 11.70
C ILE A 173 4.13 -7.81 11.55
N PHE A 174 3.63 -7.41 10.38
CA PHE A 174 3.23 -6.04 10.08
C PHE A 174 1.68 -5.90 9.99
N MET A 175 1.18 -4.94 9.21
CA MET A 175 -0.26 -4.68 9.07
C MET A 175 -0.99 -5.93 8.57
N LYS A 176 -2.17 -6.20 9.13
CA LYS A 176 -3.01 -7.34 8.78
C LYS A 176 -4.49 -7.04 8.99
N SER A 177 -5.35 -7.77 8.30
CA SER A 177 -6.79 -7.74 8.52
C SER A 177 -7.22 -8.63 9.69
N ARG A 178 -8.41 -8.34 10.25
CA ARG A 178 -9.09 -9.22 11.23
C ARG A 178 -9.68 -10.48 10.59
N SER A 179 -10.01 -10.43 9.31
CA SER A 179 -10.65 -11.54 8.59
C SER A 179 -9.70 -12.73 8.38
N GLY A 180 -8.39 -12.53 8.56
CA GLY A 180 -7.37 -13.59 8.50
C GLY A 180 -7.03 -14.07 7.09
N ASN A 181 -7.93 -13.89 6.13
CA ASN A 181 -7.74 -14.22 4.71
C ASN A 181 -7.77 -12.99 3.79
N GLU A 182 -7.59 -11.78 4.32
CA GLU A 182 -7.62 -10.53 3.57
C GLU A 182 -6.27 -9.81 3.63
N PHE A 183 -5.75 -9.39 2.47
CA PHE A 183 -4.33 -9.01 2.33
C PHE A 183 -4.05 -7.63 1.71
N TRP A 184 -5.05 -6.85 1.29
CA TRP A 184 -4.80 -5.53 0.67
C TRP A 184 -3.93 -4.62 1.56
N SER A 185 -4.19 -4.62 2.87
CA SER A 185 -3.53 -3.72 3.82
C SER A 185 -2.06 -4.11 4.05
N ALA A 186 -1.80 -5.42 4.14
CA ALA A 186 -0.44 -5.96 4.26
C ALA A 186 0.39 -5.69 2.99
N LEU A 187 -0.21 -5.87 1.82
CA LEU A 187 0.44 -5.64 0.53
C LEU A 187 0.67 -4.14 0.25
N LEU A 188 -0.29 -3.27 0.61
CA LEU A 188 -0.12 -1.81 0.52
C LEU A 188 1.05 -1.33 1.36
N GLU A 189 1.16 -1.85 2.59
CA GLU A 189 2.27 -1.50 3.47
C GLU A 189 3.62 -1.96 2.91
N LYS A 190 3.67 -3.16 2.32
CA LYS A 190 4.87 -3.64 1.62
C LYS A 190 5.23 -2.73 0.45
N ALA A 191 4.27 -2.34 -0.38
CA ALA A 191 4.48 -1.43 -1.50
C ALA A 191 4.97 -0.04 -1.04
N TYR A 192 4.52 0.44 0.12
CA TYR A 192 5.03 1.68 0.70
C TYR A 192 6.45 1.55 1.28
N ALA A 193 6.82 0.35 1.75
CA ALA A 193 8.15 0.08 2.28
C ALA A 193 9.24 -0.03 1.20
N LYS A 194 8.85 -0.41 -0.02
CA LYS A 194 9.68 -0.39 -1.23
C LYS A 194 10.03 1.04 -1.65
#